data_AF-A0A7C4G0U2-F1
#
_entry.id   AF-A0A7C4G0U2-F1
#
_cell.length_a   1.000
_cell.length_b   1.000
_cell.length_c   1.000
_cell.angle_alpha   90.00
_cell.angle_beta   90.00
_cell.angle_gamma   90.00
#
_symmetry.space_group_name_H-M   'P 1'
#
loop_
_entity.id
_entity.type
_entity.pdbx_description
1 polymer ?
#
loop_
_entity_poly.entity_id
_entity_poly.type
_entity_poly.pdbx_seq_one_letter_code
_entity_poly.pdbx_strand_id
1 'polypeptide(L)' 'MDKKPIPDASALAKAMAKIEAEVREGLTHGHFDFSISCKIANSGKRELLVKAGKNHRFLIPESELQQSA' A
#
# COMPACT_ATOMS: atom_id res chain seq x y z
N MET A 1 11.95 -19.84 -30.37
CA MET A 1 11.93 -18.86 -29.25
C MET A 1 10.57 -18.20 -29.27
N ASP A 2 9.59 -18.90 -28.72
CA ASP A 2 8.19 -18.51 -28.73
C ASP A 2 7.99 -17.31 -27.81
N LYS A 3 7.94 -16.11 -28.41
CA LYS A 3 7.47 -14.90 -27.73
C LYS A 3 5.98 -15.08 -27.46
N LYS A 4 5.65 -15.67 -26.32
CA LYS A 4 4.29 -15.73 -25.79
C LYS A 4 3.78 -14.28 -25.67
N PRO A 5 2.62 -13.95 -26.25
CA PRO A 5 2.06 -12.60 -26.15
C PRO A 5 1.86 -12.30 -24.67
N ILE A 6 2.41 -11.18 -24.19
CA ILE A 6 2.26 -10.74 -22.80
C ILE A 6 0.76 -10.44 -22.64
N PRO A 7 0.00 -11.29 -21.95
CA PRO A 7 -1.42 -11.07 -21.79
C PRO A 7 -1.57 -9.86 -20.88
N ASP A 8 -2.50 -8.96 -21.20
CA ASP A 8 -2.89 -7.82 -20.36
C ASP A 8 -2.66 -8.14 -18.89
N ALA A 9 -1.62 -7.53 -18.28
CA ALA A 9 -1.09 -7.98 -17.00
C ALA A 9 -2.24 -8.16 -16.01
N SER A 10 -2.43 -9.39 -15.50
CA SER A 10 -3.54 -9.72 -14.61
C SER A 10 -3.57 -8.73 -13.45
N ALA A 11 -4.76 -8.49 -12.86
CA ALA A 11 -4.89 -7.60 -11.71
C ALA A 11 -3.88 -7.95 -10.59
N LEU A 12 -3.56 -9.26 -10.45
CA LEU A 12 -2.50 -9.75 -9.58
C LEU A 12 -1.11 -9.28 -10.01
N ALA A 13 -0.73 -9.42 -11.29
CA ALA A 13 0.56 -8.95 -11.78
C ALA A 13 0.74 -7.43 -11.60
N LYS A 14 -0.32 -6.64 -11.85
CA LYS A 14 -0.32 -5.19 -11.61
C LYS A 14 -0.16 -4.87 -10.11
N ALA A 15 -0.87 -5.58 -9.25
CA ALA A 15 -0.75 -5.40 -7.81
C ALA A 15 0.66 -5.74 -7.30
N MET A 16 1.23 -6.85 -7.75
CA MET A 16 2.60 -7.27 -7.39
C MET A 16 3.64 -6.26 -7.86
N ALA A 17 3.54 -5.79 -9.10
CA ALA A 17 4.43 -4.75 -9.63
C ALA A 17 4.33 -3.44 -8.83
N LYS A 18 3.12 -3.06 -8.40
CA LYS A 18 2.92 -1.86 -7.58
C LYS A 18 3.52 -2.02 -6.19
N ILE A 19 3.31 -3.17 -5.53
CA ILE A 19 3.92 -3.48 -4.22
C ILE A 19 5.45 -3.41 -4.31
N GLU A 20 6.03 -4.02 -5.34
CA GLU A 20 7.47 -4.01 -5.54
C GLU A 20 8.02 -2.59 -5.74
N ALA A 21 7.32 -1.76 -6.52
CA ALA A 21 7.71 -0.37 -6.75
C ALA A 21 7.72 0.46 -5.46
N GLU A 22 6.65 0.38 -4.65
CA GLU A 22 6.54 1.11 -3.38
C GLU A 22 7.63 0.70 -2.38
N VAL A 23 7.96 -0.60 -2.33
CA VAL A 23 9.06 -1.11 -1.47
C VAL A 23 10.41 -0.58 -1.97
N ARG A 24 10.69 -0.63 -3.28
CA ARG A 24 11.95 -0.13 -3.85
C ARG A 24 12.12 1.37 -3.64
N GLU A 25 11.06 2.15 -3.82
CA GLU A 25 11.05 3.59 -3.56
C GLU A 25 11.30 3.86 -2.08
N GLY A 26 10.58 3.18 -1.18
CA GLY A 26 10.77 3.30 0.25
C GLY A 26 12.19 2.96 0.73
N LEU A 27 12.78 1.89 0.19
CA LEU A 27 14.17 1.51 0.46
C LEU A 27 15.17 2.57 -0.03
N THR A 28 14.89 3.22 -1.16
CA THR A 28 15.74 4.29 -1.70
C THR A 28 15.73 5.52 -0.80
N HIS A 29 14.59 5.85 -0.19
CA HIS A 29 14.43 7.01 0.70
C HIS A 29 14.81 6.73 2.17
N GLY A 30 15.07 5.48 2.55
CA GLY A 30 15.60 5.08 3.85
C GLY A 30 14.57 4.86 4.97
N HIS A 31 13.34 5.36 4.81
CA HIS A 31 12.22 5.05 5.71
C HIS A 31 10.90 5.06 4.94
N PHE A 32 10.11 4.00 5.09
CA PHE A 32 8.78 3.92 4.52
C PHE A 32 7.85 3.11 5.42
N ASP A 33 6.56 3.40 5.31
CA ASP A 33 5.51 2.62 5.93
C ASP A 33 4.56 2.13 4.85
N PHE A 34 4.16 0.88 4.99
CA PHE A 34 3.46 0.16 3.97
C PHE A 34 2.46 -0.80 4.60
N SER A 35 1.20 -0.65 4.25
CA SER A 35 0.12 -1.47 4.77
C SER A 35 -0.62 -2.18 3.64
N ILE A 36 -0.64 -3.51 3.71
CA ILE A 36 -1.42 -4.36 2.80
C ILE A 36 -2.58 -4.95 3.59
N SER A 37 -3.79 -4.82 3.06
CA SER A 37 -4.94 -5.57 3.56
C SER A 37 -5.68 -6.27 2.43
N CYS A 38 -6.21 -7.46 2.73
CA CYS A 38 -6.96 -8.24 1.77
C CYS A 38 -8.26 -8.71 2.42
N LYS A 39 -9.39 -8.54 1.72
CA LYS A 39 -10.68 -9.10 2.13
C LYS A 39 -11.32 -9.86 0.97
N ILE A 40 -12.06 -10.92 1.29
CA ILE A 40 -12.88 -11.63 0.32
C ILE A 40 -14.18 -10.82 0.16
N ALA A 41 -14.45 -10.33 -1.04
CA ALA A 41 -15.68 -9.64 -1.37
C ALA A 41 -16.81 -10.66 -1.64
N ASN A 42 -18.07 -10.22 -1.52
CA ASN A 42 -19.29 -11.03 -1.70
C ASN A 42 -19.49 -11.65 -3.10
N SER A 43 -18.45 -11.66 -3.94
CA SER A 43 -18.43 -12.21 -5.31
C SER A 43 -17.30 -13.24 -5.53
N GLY A 44 -16.66 -13.74 -4.46
CA GLY A 44 -15.51 -14.66 -4.57
C GLY A 44 -14.22 -13.98 -5.07
N LYS A 45 -14.26 -12.67 -5.28
CA LYS A 45 -13.09 -11.85 -5.61
C LYS A 45 -12.36 -11.44 -4.33
N ARG A 46 -11.03 -11.31 -4.42
CA ARG A 46 -10.21 -10.76 -3.35
C ARG A 46 -9.94 -9.29 -3.64
N GLU A 47 -10.37 -8.43 -2.73
CA GLU A 47 -10.04 -7.01 -2.77
C GLU A 47 -8.73 -6.82 -2.00
N LEU A 48 -7.67 -6.49 -2.75
CA LEU A 48 -6.36 -6.20 -2.21
C LEU A 48 -6.18 -4.68 -2.16
N LEU A 49 -6.00 -4.15 -0.95
CA LEU A 49 -5.75 -2.74 -0.71
C LEU A 49 -4.28 -2.57 -0.35
N VAL A 50 -3.61 -1.69 -1.09
CA VAL A 50 -2.20 -1.32 -0.88
C VAL A 50 -2.16 0.16 -0.49
N LYS A 51 -1.75 0.45 0.74
CA LYS A 51 -1.55 1.81 1.25
C LYS A 51 -0.06 2.09 1.37
N ALA A 52 0.41 3.09 0.64
CA ALA A 52 1.78 3.60 0.69
C ALA A 52 1.71 5.13 0.69
N GLY A 53 2.48 5.79 1.55
CA GLY A 53 2.46 7.26 1.62
C GLY A 53 3.06 7.85 2.88
N LYS A 54 3.01 9.19 2.97
CA LYS A 54 3.57 9.97 4.07
C LYS A 54 2.79 9.71 5.36
N ASN A 55 3.46 9.04 6.28
CA ASN A 55 3.02 8.97 7.66
C ASN A 55 3.21 10.32 8.34
N HIS A 56 2.12 11.05 8.53
CA HIS A 56 2.08 12.20 9.41
C HIS A 56 1.95 11.70 10.85
N ARG A 57 3.08 11.61 11.55
CA ARG A 57 3.11 11.26 12.98
C ARG A 57 3.15 12.56 13.78
N PHE A 58 2.09 12.79 14.56
CA PHE A 58 2.06 13.84 15.58
C PHE A 58 2.07 13.18 16.94
N LEU A 59 2.94 13.65 17.83
CA LEU A 59 2.96 13.24 19.22
C LEU A 59 2.41 14.43 20.01
N ILE A 60 1.14 14.34 20.40
CA ILE A 60 0.46 15.43 21.10
C ILE A 60 0.62 15.16 22.61
N PRO A 61 1.35 16.01 23.36
CA PRO A 61 1.45 15.88 24.80
C PRO A 61 0.10 16.18 25.47
N GLU A 62 -0.17 15.52 26.59
CA GLU A 62 -1.45 15.67 27.33
C GLU A 62 -1.75 17.12 27.73
N SER A 63 -0.72 17.94 27.94
CA SER A 63 -0.82 19.38 28.22
C SER A 63 -1.41 20.22 27.07
N GLU A 64 -1.40 19.71 25.84
CA GLU A 64 -1.99 20.38 24.67
C GLU A 64 -3.46 20.00 24.41
N LEU A 65 -3.99 19.02 25.16
CA LEU A 65 -5.41 18.65 25.13
C LEU A 65 -6.23 19.58 26.04
N GLN A 66 -6.22 20.89 25.78
CA GLN A 66 -7.18 21.77 26.43
C GLN A 66 -8.57 21.49 25.83
N GLN A 67 -9.41 20.77 26.58
CA GLN A 67 -10.85 20.72 26.31
C GLN A 67 -11.37 22.16 26.43
N SER A 68 -11.72 22.77 25.30
CA SER A 68 -12.57 23.96 25.31
C SER A 68 -13.92 23.54 25.90
N ALA A 69 -14.16 23.94 27.15
CA ALA A 69 -15.48 23.96 27.76
C ALA A 69 -16.36 25.04 27.12
#